data_AF-A0A7J9ER89-F1
#
_entry.id   AF-A0A7J9ER89-F1
#
_cell.length_a   1.000
_cell.length_b   1.000
_cell.length_c   1.000
_cell.angle_alpha   90.00
_cell.angle_beta   90.00
_cell.angle_gamma   90.00
#
_symmetry.space_group_name_H-M   'P 1'
#
loop_
_entity.id
_entity.type
_entity.pdbx_description
1 polymer ?
#
loop_
_entity_poly.entity_id
_entity_poly.type
_entity_poly.pdbx_seq_one_letter_code
_entity_poly.pdbx_strand_id
1 'polypeptide(L)'
;NAIFPKVNVSLPRHLSKLVENLCNGNVVENCKFCLKALSTPKAIATRNSTQLGTLIMKLGAANVKATLNVYDEITKKPGSPQALKALNCCVEAYKYAILSFEMVSSELVE
;
A
#
# COMPACT_ATOMS: atom_id res chain seq x y z
N ASN A 1 -2.88 -24.71 -10.90
CA ASN A 1 -1.51 -24.49 -10.36
C ASN A 1 -0.88 -23.27 -11.00
N ALA A 2 -0.89 -22.13 -10.30
CA ALA A 2 -0.15 -20.94 -10.73
C ALA A 2 1.23 -20.95 -10.03
N ILE A 3 2.30 -21.10 -10.80
CA ILE A 3 3.68 -21.02 -10.32
C ILE A 3 4.07 -19.54 -10.38
N PHE A 4 3.93 -18.84 -9.26
CA PHE A 4 4.47 -17.48 -9.15
C PHE A 4 6.01 -17.58 -9.02
N PRO A 5 6.78 -16.81 -9.81
CA PRO A 5 8.22 -16.81 -9.66
C PRO A 5 8.58 -16.23 -8.28
N LYS A 6 9.30 -17.02 -7.47
CA LYS A 6 9.93 -16.53 -6.24
C LYS A 6 11.05 -15.55 -6.62
N VAL A 7 10.71 -14.28 -6.73
CA VAL A 7 11.70 -13.21 -6.87
C VAL A 7 12.40 -13.06 -5.52
N ASN A 8 13.67 -13.48 -5.44
CA ASN A 8 14.53 -13.17 -4.30
C ASN A 8 15.00 -11.73 -4.42
N VAL A 9 14.24 -10.82 -3.82
CA VAL A 9 14.64 -9.42 -3.65
C VAL A 9 15.51 -9.33 -2.40
N SER A 10 16.78 -8.98 -2.56
CA SER A 10 17.67 -8.66 -1.45
C SER A 10 17.07 -7.51 -0.62
N LEU A 11 16.93 -7.72 0.68
CA LEU A 11 16.55 -6.66 1.61
C LEU A 11 17.70 -5.65 1.74
N PRO A 12 17.42 -4.35 1.87
CA PRO A 12 18.45 -3.36 2.16
C PRO A 12 19.08 -3.61 3.53
N ARG A 13 20.40 -3.41 3.61
CA ARG A 13 21.24 -3.77 4.76
C ARG A 13 21.02 -2.91 6.02
N HIS A 14 20.24 -1.84 5.92
CA HIS A 14 20.01 -0.88 7.01
C HIS A 14 18.54 -0.46 7.07
N LEU A 15 17.71 -1.29 7.72
CA LEU A 15 16.38 -0.88 8.17
C LEU A 15 16.45 -0.34 9.59
N SER A 16 15.49 0.50 9.97
CA SER A 16 15.39 0.93 11.37
C SER A 16 14.78 -0.20 12.20
N LYS A 17 15.19 -0.32 13.47
CA LYS A 17 14.62 -1.29 14.41
C LYS A 17 13.10 -1.17 14.53
N LEU A 18 12.58 0.05 14.37
CA LEU A 18 11.14 0.32 14.35
C LEU A 18 10.45 -0.37 13.15
N VAL A 19 11.02 -0.23 11.95
CA VAL A 19 10.51 -0.90 10.73
C VAL A 19 10.63 -2.41 10.84
N GLU A 20 11.76 -2.91 11.34
CA GLU A 20 11.96 -4.36 11.53
C GLU A 20 10.94 -4.94 12.52
N ASN A 21 10.75 -4.30 13.67
CA ASN A 21 9.79 -4.76 14.68
C ASN A 21 8.35 -4.73 14.15
N LEU A 22 7.98 -3.67 13.42
CA LEU A 22 6.65 -3.56 12.81
C LEU A 22 6.42 -4.69 11.80
N CYS A 23 7.33 -4.86 10.83
CA CYS A 23 7.13 -5.80 9.73
C CYS A 23 7.27 -7.28 10.13
N ASN A 24 7.99 -7.56 11.22
CA ASN A 24 8.08 -8.90 11.80
C ASN A 24 7.00 -9.16 12.86
N GLY A 25 6.09 -8.20 13.10
CA GLY A 25 4.98 -8.35 14.02
C GLY A 25 3.95 -9.39 13.55
N ASN A 26 3.26 -10.01 14.51
CA ASN A 26 2.25 -11.04 14.26
C ASN A 26 1.01 -10.55 13.48
N VAL A 27 0.76 -9.24 13.45
CA VAL A 27 -0.36 -8.62 12.70
C VAL A 27 -0.03 -8.37 11.22
N VAL A 28 1.25 -8.44 10.81
CA VAL A 28 1.65 -8.20 9.43
C VAL A 28 1.70 -9.52 8.67
N GLU A 29 0.68 -9.78 7.85
CA GLU A 29 0.57 -11.02 7.08
C GLU A 29 1.71 -11.19 6.07
N ASN A 30 2.17 -10.10 5.44
CA ASN A 30 3.21 -10.12 4.43
C ASN A 30 4.44 -9.32 4.85
N CYS A 31 5.24 -9.92 5.72
CA CYS A 31 6.50 -9.37 6.23
C CYS A 31 7.44 -8.90 5.10
N LYS A 32 7.63 -9.72 4.05
CA LYS A 32 8.52 -9.38 2.93
C LYS A 32 8.07 -8.13 2.18
N PHE A 33 6.77 -8.01 1.93
CA PHE A 33 6.20 -6.82 1.32
C PHE A 33 6.36 -5.61 2.22
N CYS A 34 6.07 -5.73 3.52
CA CYS A 34 6.21 -4.65 4.49
C CYS A 34 7.64 -4.09 4.51
N LEU A 35 8.65 -4.97 4.66
CA LEU A 35 10.05 -4.57 4.70
C LEU A 35 10.48 -3.88 3.39
N LYS A 36 10.00 -4.36 2.24
CA LYS A 36 10.25 -3.75 0.93
C LYS A 36 9.54 -2.40 0.77
N ALA A 37 8.31 -2.26 1.25
CA ALA A 37 7.56 -1.01 1.18
C ALA A 37 8.20 0.07 2.06
N LEU A 38 8.79 -0.33 3.20
CA LEU A 38 9.40 0.54 4.19
C LEU A 38 10.93 0.66 4.06
N SER A 39 11.51 0.21 2.94
CA SER A 39 12.94 0.38 2.67
C SER A 39 13.31 1.76 2.10
N THR A 40 12.44 2.75 2.22
CA THR A 40 12.70 4.11 1.72
C THR A 40 13.58 4.88 2.72
N PRO A 41 14.42 5.83 2.26
CA PRO A 41 15.22 6.66 3.16
C PRO A 41 14.37 7.37 4.23
N LYS A 42 13.16 7.81 3.87
CA LYS A 42 12.22 8.46 4.78
C LYS A 42 11.70 7.51 5.88
N ALA A 43 11.34 6.28 5.52
CA ALA A 43 10.92 5.27 6.50
C ALA A 43 12.08 4.86 7.41
N ILE A 44 13.28 4.69 6.86
CA ILE A 44 14.49 4.33 7.63
C ILE A 44 14.88 5.45 8.60
N ALA A 45 14.75 6.72 8.20
CA ALA A 45 15.06 7.87 9.06
C ALA A 45 14.01 8.14 10.15
N THR A 46 12.83 7.51 10.06
CA THR A 46 11.73 7.75 11.00
C THR A 46 12.04 7.12 12.36
N ARG A 47 11.90 7.91 13.43
CA ARG A 47 12.26 7.49 14.80
C ARG A 47 11.09 7.23 15.72
N ASN A 48 9.87 7.64 15.37
CA ASN A 48 8.67 7.41 16.17
C ASN A 48 7.58 6.71 15.37
N SER A 49 6.71 5.98 16.08
CA SER A 49 5.64 5.19 15.50
C SER A 49 4.58 6.03 14.79
N THR A 50 4.30 7.23 15.28
CA THR A 50 3.32 8.16 14.72
C THR A 50 3.70 8.60 13.32
N GLN A 51 4.93 9.11 13.15
CA GLN A 51 5.50 9.49 11.85
C GLN A 51 5.56 8.31 10.89
N LEU A 52 5.88 7.11 11.39
CA LEU A 52 5.91 5.90 10.56
C LEU A 52 4.50 5.51 10.12
N GLY A 53 3.52 5.60 11.02
CA GLY A 53 2.10 5.39 10.74
C GLY A 53 1.59 6.38 9.67
N THR A 54 1.85 7.67 9.84
CA THR A 54 1.53 8.70 8.84
C THR A 54 2.16 8.39 7.49
N LEU A 55 3.43 7.96 7.46
CA LEU A 55 4.11 7.59 6.23
C LEU A 55 3.45 6.37 5.57
N ILE A 56 3.12 5.32 6.33
CA ILE A 56 2.44 4.13 5.84
C ILE A 56 1.10 4.49 5.22
N MET A 57 0.29 5.31 5.91
CA MET A 57 -1.01 5.72 5.39
C MET A 57 -0.88 6.54 4.10
N LYS A 58 0.10 7.45 4.01
CA LYS A 58 0.40 8.19 2.77
C LYS A 58 0.85 7.28 1.62
N LEU A 59 1.67 6.26 1.91
CA LEU A 59 2.05 5.24 0.93
C LEU A 59 0.83 4.43 0.46
N GLY A 60 -0.07 4.07 1.39
CA GLY A 60 -1.34 3.44 1.09
C GLY A 60 -2.19 4.26 0.13
N ALA A 61 -2.46 5.53 0.47
CA ALA A 61 -3.21 6.46 -0.37
C ALA A 61 -2.60 6.58 -1.78
N ALA A 62 -1.27 6.74 -1.88
CA ALA A 62 -0.58 6.86 -3.15
C ALA A 62 -0.72 5.60 -4.03
N ASN A 63 -0.55 4.41 -3.44
CA ASN A 63 -0.71 3.14 -4.15
C ASN A 63 -2.15 2.90 -4.60
N VAL A 64 -3.13 3.23 -3.75
CA VAL A 64 -4.54 3.12 -4.12
C VAL A 64 -4.88 4.08 -5.27
N LYS A 65 -4.41 5.33 -5.21
CA LYS A 65 -4.60 6.31 -6.29
C LYS A 65 -3.99 5.85 -7.61
N ALA A 66 -2.79 5.27 -7.58
CA ALA A 66 -2.18 4.68 -8.77
C ALA A 66 -3.02 3.52 -9.33
N THR A 67 -3.58 2.68 -8.45
CA THR A 67 -4.46 1.57 -8.84
C THR A 67 -5.78 2.08 -9.43
N LEU A 68 -6.38 3.11 -8.84
CA LEU A 68 -7.59 3.75 -9.36
C LEU A 68 -7.39 4.26 -10.80
N ASN A 69 -6.27 4.92 -11.08
CA ASN A 69 -5.95 5.37 -12.44
C ASN A 69 -5.92 4.20 -13.44
N VAL A 70 -5.39 3.03 -13.04
CA VAL A 70 -5.41 1.83 -13.88
C VAL A 70 -6.84 1.36 -14.12
N TYR A 71 -7.69 1.34 -13.09
CA TYR A 71 -9.10 0.96 -13.25
C TYR A 71 -9.88 1.94 -14.12
N ASP A 72 -9.63 3.25 -13.99
CA ASP A 72 -10.23 4.28 -14.84
C ASP A 72 -9.87 4.11 -16.33
N GLU A 73 -8.67 3.60 -16.63
CA GLU A 73 -8.29 3.26 -18.01
C GLU A 73 -8.90 1.93 -18.49
N ILE A 74 -9.09 0.96 -17.59
CA ILE A 74 -9.70 -0.33 -17.95
C ILE A 74 -11.20 -0.16 -18.20
N THR A 75 -11.92 0.67 -17.44
CA THR A 75 -13.36 0.91 -17.61
C THR A 75 -13.70 1.58 -18.94
N LYS A 76 -12.78 2.33 -19.54
CA LYS A 76 -12.93 2.94 -20.87
C LYS A 76 -12.89 1.92 -22.01
N LYS A 77 -12.32 0.73 -21.78
CA LYS A 77 -12.19 -0.30 -22.83
C LYS A 77 -13.53 -1.03 -23.02
N PRO A 78 -13.87 -1.43 -24.26
CA PRO A 78 -15.04 -2.26 -24.50
C PRO A 78 -14.98 -3.55 -23.69
N GLY A 79 -16.08 -3.92 -23.05
CA GLY A 79 -16.21 -5.11 -22.23
C GLY A 79 -17.66 -5.53 -22.05
N SER A 80 -17.89 -6.67 -21.41
CA SER A 80 -19.26 -7.09 -21.09
C SER A 80 -19.89 -6.14 -20.05
N PRO A 81 -21.22 -5.93 -20.07
CA PRO A 81 -21.90 -5.11 -19.05
C PRO A 81 -21.61 -5.57 -17.62
N GLN A 82 -21.45 -6.88 -17.40
CA GLN A 82 -21.14 -7.44 -16.10
C GLN A 82 -19.71 -7.11 -15.66
N ALA A 83 -18.73 -7.16 -16.56
CA ALA A 83 -17.36 -6.76 -16.27
C ALA A 83 -17.29 -5.26 -15.95
N LEU A 84 -17.97 -4.42 -16.74
CA LEU A 84 -18.03 -2.97 -16.49
C LEU A 84 -18.66 -2.65 -15.13
N LYS A 85 -19.74 -3.35 -14.75
CA LYS A 85 -20.36 -3.21 -13.43
C LYS A 85 -19.38 -3.53 -12.31
N ALA A 86 -18.64 -4.64 -12.42
CA ALA A 86 -17.64 -5.03 -11.42
C ALA A 86 -16.50 -4.01 -11.32
N LEU A 87 -15.98 -3.53 -12.46
CA LEU A 87 -14.92 -2.52 -12.50
C LEU A 87 -15.38 -1.20 -11.85
N ASN A 88 -16.61 -0.76 -12.11
CA ASN A 88 -17.16 0.44 -11.48
C ASN A 88 -17.31 0.29 -9.96
N CYS A 89 -17.68 -0.91 -9.47
CA CYS A 89 -17.67 -1.18 -8.03
C CYS A 89 -16.25 -1.06 -7.45
N CYS A 90 -15.22 -1.54 -8.14
CA CYS A 90 -13.83 -1.37 -7.72
C CYS A 90 -13.39 0.10 -7.71
N VAL A 91 -13.78 0.89 -8.72
CA VAL A 91 -13.51 2.33 -8.79
C VAL A 91 -14.06 3.05 -7.55
N GLU A 92 -15.32 2.81 -7.19
CA GLU A 92 -15.93 3.44 -6.01
C GLU A 92 -15.27 2.97 -4.70
N ALA A 93 -14.95 1.68 -4.59
CA ALA A 93 -14.21 1.17 -3.43
C ALA A 93 -12.83 1.81 -3.28
N TYR A 94 -12.11 2.04 -4.38
CA TYR A 94 -10.80 2.70 -4.35
C TYR A 94 -10.91 4.19 -4.02
N LYS A 95 -11.92 4.90 -4.51
CA LYS A 95 -12.18 6.29 -4.10
C LYS A 95 -12.39 6.38 -2.59
N TYR A 96 -13.20 5.49 -2.03
CA TYR A 96 -13.42 5.43 -0.58
C TYR A 96 -12.12 5.11 0.18
N ALA A 97 -11.36 4.12 -0.29
CA ALA A 97 -10.10 3.73 0.36
C ALA A 97 -9.07 4.88 0.39
N ILE A 98 -8.97 5.69 -0.68
CA ILE A 98 -8.09 6.88 -0.69
C ILE A 98 -8.47 7.83 0.44
N LEU A 99 -9.76 8.16 0.57
CA LEU A 99 -10.26 9.05 1.63
C LEU A 99 -9.95 8.48 3.03
N SER A 100 -10.13 7.18 3.23
CA SER A 100 -9.81 6.54 4.52
C SER A 100 -8.31 6.64 4.85
N PHE A 101 -7.42 6.36 3.90
CA PHE A 101 -5.98 6.49 4.13
C PHE A 101 -5.56 7.95 4.40
N GLU A 102 -6.11 8.90 3.65
CA GLU A 102 -5.81 10.33 3.81
C GLU A 102 -6.30 10.87 5.17
N MET A 103 -7.51 10.48 5.58
CA MET A 103 -8.09 10.82 6.89
C MET A 103 -7.21 10.34 8.04
N VAL A 104 -6.90 9.03 8.08
CA VAL A 104 -6.04 8.48 9.15
C VAL A 104 -4.66 9.12 9.13
N SER A 105 -4.10 9.40 7.94
CA SER A 105 -2.80 10.07 7.86
C SER A 105 -2.80 11.49 8.43
N SER A 106 -3.96 12.16 8.45
CA SER A 106 -4.13 13.51 8.97
C SER A 106 -4.39 13.51 10.48
N GLU A 107 -5.18 12.56 10.97
CA GLU A 107 -5.46 12.39 12.41
C GLU A 107 -4.23 11.92 13.19
N LEU A 108 -3.32 11.17 12.56
CA LEU A 108 -2.06 10.76 13.17
C LEU A 108 -1.08 11.92 13.37
N VAL A 109 -1.33 13.14 12.88
CA VAL A 109 -0.44 14.29 13.09
C VAL A 109 -0.85 14.99 14.39
N GLU A 110 -0.36 14.47 15.53
CA GLU A 110 -0.30 15.18 16.81
C GLU A 110 1.14 15.64 17.11
#